data_AF-A0A9D7SEB3-F1
#
_entry.id   AF-A0A9D7SEB3-F1
#
_cell.length_a   1.000
_cell.length_b   1.000
_cell.length_c   1.000
_cell.angle_alpha   90.00
_cell.angle_beta   90.00
_cell.angle_gamma   90.00
#
_symmetry.space_group_name_H-M   'P 1'
#
loop_
_entity.id
_entity.type
_entity.pdbx_description
1 polymer ?
#
loop_
_entity_poly.entity_id
_entity_poly.type
_entity_poly.pdbx_seq_one_letter_code
_entity_poly.pdbx_strand_id
1 'polypeptide(L)'
;MAQVVREVIGVGLVLGLSALPVAAQSMALPAADAVGIGRSGAQVAYGFSLEAASTNPALLVSLKEKAGFFLSGGLELSATQQSMESQQSLDSVQKTRFSYDRNRSLAAFGLGVRVSPSLSLGLKLDAPYLRHGRLQDDAPTRYLGDGIDLAARRLEGQGAWAFNPNLSVGFGLGVARLSFASSSVMRLNIPNDPAQPLSPTNTVNGLVEQRVGQSGDKVVPSYSLGLRWALNPRWTLGFAHQSGLKGDVSLKSGLRDANLGTFTNDGLSRSANLGTAGRAALLLAGVGTAPGSSTLELPSQTTLGVRHRVLPMMTWEADLRWTSAGLRVPGFAQIQTPSGTVSAPAELPRGKGHLTLGLSTELDLGKYWTLRAGLSLAQRSIDEATAEPLLGGPAPRPSPSARATSSWAGNSASATSTAKAKTRTPGASTAPGAPPDSGRASRASAWKAWGTWWPWATK
;
A
#
# COMPACT_ATOMS: atom_id res chain seq x y z
N MET A 1 -6.53 47.43 -0.35
CA MET A 1 -5.52 46.78 -1.22
C MET A 1 -4.53 45.89 -0.46
N ALA A 2 -4.06 46.23 0.75
CA ALA A 2 -3.12 45.39 1.50
C ALA A 2 -3.65 44.00 1.92
N GLN A 3 -4.97 43.82 2.03
CA GLN A 3 -5.60 42.54 2.39
C GLN A 3 -5.68 41.54 1.21
N VAL A 4 -5.90 42.05 -0.01
CA VAL A 4 -5.90 41.26 -1.26
C VAL A 4 -4.48 40.78 -1.59
N VAL A 5 -3.45 41.56 -1.28
CA VAL A 5 -2.04 41.18 -1.51
C VAL A 5 -1.59 40.07 -0.55
N ARG A 6 -2.04 40.06 0.71
CA ARG A 6 -1.77 38.93 1.63
C ARG A 6 -2.50 37.64 1.24
N GLU A 7 -3.71 37.74 0.69
CA GLU A 7 -4.50 36.58 0.23
C GLU A 7 -3.92 35.96 -1.05
N VAL A 8 -3.44 36.78 -1.99
CA VAL A 8 -2.76 36.31 -3.20
C VAL A 8 -1.39 35.67 -2.89
N ILE A 9 -0.66 36.19 -1.90
CA ILE A 9 0.59 35.57 -1.43
C ILE A 9 0.31 34.22 -0.76
N GLY A 10 -0.77 34.07 0.01
CA GLY A 10 -1.17 32.79 0.61
C GLY A 10 -1.56 31.72 -0.42
N VAL A 11 -2.24 32.12 -1.50
CA VAL A 11 -2.61 31.23 -2.62
C VAL A 11 -1.39 30.90 -3.50
N GLY A 12 -0.50 31.87 -3.71
CA GLY A 12 0.75 31.70 -4.49
C GLY A 12 1.78 30.81 -3.80
N LEU A 13 1.90 30.86 -2.47
CA LEU A 13 2.86 30.04 -1.71
C LEU A 13 2.50 28.55 -1.69
N VAL A 14 1.21 28.23 -1.79
CA VAL A 14 0.72 26.82 -1.83
C VAL A 14 0.85 26.24 -3.24
N LEU A 15 0.75 27.06 -4.29
CA LEU A 15 0.93 26.64 -5.69
C LEU A 15 2.40 26.64 -6.15
N GLY A 16 3.28 27.46 -5.53
CA GLY A 16 4.68 27.62 -5.94
C GLY A 16 5.68 26.56 -5.45
N LEU A 17 5.24 25.57 -4.66
CA LEU A 17 6.12 24.52 -4.12
C LEU A 17 6.33 23.31 -5.07
N SER A 18 5.90 23.40 -6.33
CA SER A 18 5.87 22.28 -7.28
C SER A 18 7.21 21.95 -7.98
N ALA A 19 8.35 22.47 -7.52
CA ALA A 19 9.62 22.39 -8.25
C ALA A 19 10.80 21.79 -7.46
N LEU A 20 10.56 20.79 -6.60
CA LEU A 20 11.64 20.06 -5.95
C LEU A 20 11.79 18.65 -6.55
N PRO A 21 13.00 18.22 -6.94
CA PRO A 21 13.25 16.84 -7.33
C PRO A 21 13.18 15.95 -6.08
N VAL A 22 12.39 14.88 -6.17
CA VAL A 22 11.91 14.11 -5.02
C VAL A 22 12.13 12.63 -5.24
N ALA A 23 12.82 11.98 -4.31
CA ALA A 23 12.83 10.52 -4.19
C ALA A 23 12.90 10.13 -2.71
N ALA A 24 11.86 9.49 -2.20
CA ALA A 24 11.88 8.62 -1.02
C ALA A 24 10.66 7.69 -1.13
N GLN A 25 10.89 6.38 -1.28
CA GLN A 25 9.84 5.38 -1.40
C GLN A 25 9.57 4.79 -0.02
N SER A 26 8.55 5.29 0.69
CA SER A 26 8.02 4.59 1.87
C SER A 26 7.07 3.48 1.42
N MET A 27 7.06 2.36 2.14
CA MET A 27 6.12 1.25 1.91
C MET A 27 4.71 1.55 2.44
N ALA A 28 4.58 2.58 3.28
CA ALA A 28 3.31 3.05 3.79
C ALA A 28 2.57 3.81 2.68
N LEU A 29 1.32 3.42 2.43
CA LEU A 29 0.47 4.15 1.51
C LEU A 29 -0.21 5.31 2.25
N PRO A 30 -0.07 6.57 1.76
CA PRO A 30 -0.65 7.73 2.44
C PRO A 30 -2.18 7.72 2.42
N ALA A 31 -2.77 7.22 1.34
CA ALA A 31 -4.18 6.94 1.13
C ALA A 31 -4.31 5.87 0.01
N ALA A 32 -5.47 5.22 -0.10
CA ALA A 32 -5.77 4.25 -1.16
C ALA A 32 -7.06 4.60 -1.94
N ASP A 33 -7.72 5.69 -1.56
CA ASP A 33 -8.93 6.20 -2.18
C ASP A 33 -8.65 7.52 -2.93
N ALA A 34 -9.49 7.86 -3.91
CA ALA A 34 -9.26 9.02 -4.76
C ALA A 34 -9.26 10.36 -4.01
N VAL A 35 -10.02 10.48 -2.91
CA VAL A 35 -10.11 11.72 -2.13
C VAL A 35 -8.83 11.93 -1.33
N GLY A 36 -8.39 10.91 -0.61
CA GLY A 36 -7.13 10.90 0.13
C GLY A 36 -5.93 11.07 -0.78
N ILE A 37 -5.93 10.42 -1.96
CA ILE A 37 -4.88 10.62 -2.98
C ILE A 37 -4.85 12.08 -3.42
N GLY A 38 -6.00 12.66 -3.79
CA GLY A 38 -6.14 14.08 -4.19
C GLY A 38 -5.72 15.10 -3.12
N ARG A 39 -5.58 14.65 -1.87
CA ARG A 39 -5.15 15.44 -0.72
C ARG A 39 -3.75 15.06 -0.23
N SER A 40 -3.02 14.25 -1.00
CA SER A 40 -1.70 13.71 -0.66
C SER A 40 -1.67 13.01 0.71
N GLY A 41 -2.79 12.41 1.13
CA GLY A 41 -2.93 11.69 2.40
C GLY A 41 -3.35 12.52 3.62
N ALA A 42 -3.55 13.84 3.48
CA ALA A 42 -4.03 14.69 4.57
C ALA A 42 -5.57 14.60 4.69
N GLN A 43 -6.08 13.90 5.69
CA GLN A 43 -7.53 13.64 5.82
C GLN A 43 -8.02 13.34 7.24
N VAL A 44 -7.17 13.44 8.27
CA VAL A 44 -7.53 13.00 9.62
C VAL A 44 -8.50 13.96 10.32
N ALA A 45 -8.60 15.21 9.88
CA ALA A 45 -9.56 16.20 10.36
C ALA A 45 -10.72 16.43 9.35
N TYR A 46 -10.75 15.69 8.25
CA TYR A 46 -11.72 15.84 7.17
C TYR A 46 -13.12 15.34 7.55
N GLY A 47 -13.99 16.25 7.98
CA GLY A 47 -15.41 15.91 8.11
C GLY A 47 -16.06 15.61 6.75
N PHE A 48 -17.06 14.73 6.73
CA PHE A 48 -18.02 14.53 5.62
C PHE A 48 -17.63 13.59 4.47
N SER A 49 -16.62 12.72 4.64
CA SER A 49 -16.27 11.67 3.68
C SER A 49 -16.10 10.33 4.38
N LEU A 50 -16.55 9.27 3.72
CA LEU A 50 -16.40 7.90 4.19
C LEU A 50 -14.94 7.44 4.05
N GLU A 51 -14.25 7.95 3.05
CA GLU A 51 -12.83 7.74 2.81
C GLU A 51 -11.97 8.31 3.95
N ALA A 52 -12.27 9.52 4.40
CA ALA A 52 -11.62 10.09 5.59
C ALA A 52 -11.94 9.28 6.86
N ALA A 53 -13.18 8.80 6.98
CA ALA A 53 -13.59 7.93 8.09
C ALA A 53 -12.85 6.58 8.10
N SER A 54 -12.37 6.12 6.94
CA SER A 54 -11.50 4.95 6.86
C SER A 54 -10.16 5.20 7.56
N THR A 55 -9.64 6.44 7.54
CA THR A 55 -8.38 6.79 8.22
C THR A 55 -8.61 7.13 9.69
N ASN A 56 -9.67 7.87 9.99
CA ASN A 56 -10.07 8.26 11.35
C ASN A 56 -11.53 7.82 11.61
N PRO A 57 -11.77 6.72 12.34
CA PRO A 57 -13.12 6.20 12.54
C PRO A 57 -14.06 7.20 13.23
N ALA A 58 -13.56 8.17 14.00
CA ALA A 58 -14.38 9.19 14.66
C ALA A 58 -15.16 10.08 13.66
N LEU A 59 -14.71 10.13 12.40
CA LEU A 59 -15.34 10.93 11.35
C LEU A 59 -16.61 10.27 10.80
N LEU A 60 -16.90 8.99 11.09
CA LEU A 60 -18.14 8.32 10.69
C LEU A 60 -19.40 9.07 11.16
N VAL A 61 -19.37 9.65 12.36
CA VAL A 61 -20.52 10.41 12.89
C VAL A 61 -20.73 11.74 12.16
N SER A 62 -19.71 12.21 11.43
CA SER A 62 -19.77 13.45 10.67
C SER A 62 -20.25 13.29 9.23
N LEU A 63 -20.69 12.10 8.82
CA LEU A 63 -21.29 11.89 7.50
C LEU A 63 -22.56 12.77 7.36
N LYS A 64 -22.74 13.37 6.16
CA LYS A 64 -23.70 14.47 5.94
C LYS A 64 -25.16 14.08 6.22
N GLU A 65 -25.54 12.84 5.95
CA GLU A 65 -26.94 12.41 6.07
C GLU A 65 -27.26 11.89 7.48
N LYS A 66 -28.46 12.25 7.97
CA LYS A 66 -28.94 11.90 9.32
C LYS A 66 -29.41 10.45 9.42
N ALA A 67 -29.75 9.83 8.29
CA ALA A 67 -30.05 8.42 8.13
C ALA A 67 -29.67 8.05 6.69
N GLY A 68 -28.79 7.08 6.51
CA GLY A 68 -28.26 6.74 5.19
C GLY A 68 -27.20 5.65 5.25
N PHE A 69 -27.01 5.03 4.09
CA PHE A 69 -25.96 4.07 3.81
C PHE A 69 -24.94 4.76 2.89
N PHE A 70 -23.67 4.68 3.25
CA PHE A 70 -22.58 5.26 2.48
C PHE A 70 -21.71 4.14 1.93
N LEU A 71 -21.36 4.25 0.65
CA LEU A 71 -20.50 3.33 -0.06
C LEU A 71 -19.38 4.14 -0.73
N SER A 72 -18.13 3.77 -0.50
CA SER A 72 -16.99 4.31 -1.23
C SER A 72 -16.14 3.18 -1.81
N GLY A 73 -15.64 3.40 -3.02
CA GLY A 73 -14.78 2.47 -3.74
C GLY A 73 -13.71 3.25 -4.50
N GLY A 74 -12.45 2.89 -4.31
CA GLY A 74 -11.31 3.50 -5.00
C GLY A 74 -10.43 2.43 -5.64
N LEU A 75 -9.92 2.74 -6.83
CA LEU A 75 -8.86 1.99 -7.50
C LEU A 75 -7.72 2.96 -7.83
N GLU A 76 -6.55 2.78 -7.22
CA GLU A 76 -5.34 3.46 -7.66
C GLU A 76 -4.54 2.56 -8.59
N LEU A 77 -4.05 3.13 -9.69
CA LEU A 77 -3.01 2.53 -10.54
C LEU A 77 -1.71 3.29 -10.31
N SER A 78 -0.74 2.63 -9.68
CA SER A 78 0.59 3.20 -9.47
C SER A 78 1.60 2.54 -10.39
N ALA A 79 2.35 3.36 -11.13
CA ALA A 79 3.53 2.95 -11.90
C ALA A 79 4.76 3.56 -11.23
N THR A 80 5.69 2.72 -10.77
CA THR A 80 6.93 3.19 -10.18
C THR A 80 8.08 2.88 -11.12
N GLN A 81 8.91 3.87 -11.42
CA GLN A 81 10.16 3.67 -12.13
C GLN A 81 11.31 3.80 -11.14
N GLN A 82 12.25 2.86 -11.18
CA GLN A 82 13.49 2.92 -10.42
C GLN A 82 14.65 2.98 -11.40
N SER A 83 15.49 4.00 -11.27
CA SER A 83 16.78 4.06 -11.92
C SER A 83 17.87 3.63 -10.92
N MET A 84 18.70 2.69 -11.33
CA MET A 84 19.93 2.37 -10.62
C MET A 84 21.10 2.85 -11.46
N GLU A 85 21.92 3.73 -10.88
CA GLU A 85 23.19 4.14 -11.47
C GLU A 85 24.31 3.42 -10.75
N SER A 86 25.08 2.64 -11.50
CA SER A 86 26.25 1.94 -11.00
C SER A 86 27.50 2.56 -11.61
N GLN A 87 28.45 2.92 -10.75
CA GLN A 87 29.81 3.31 -11.13
C GLN A 87 30.75 2.21 -10.64
N GLN A 88 31.30 1.42 -11.58
CA GLN A 88 32.26 0.37 -11.26
C GLN A 88 33.67 0.96 -11.26
N SER A 89 34.37 0.86 -10.12
CA SER A 89 35.62 1.60 -9.85
C SER A 89 36.86 1.13 -10.61
N LEU A 90 36.80 0.03 -11.36
CA LEU A 90 37.98 -0.51 -12.05
C LEU A 90 38.08 -0.13 -13.52
N ASP A 91 36.97 0.25 -14.16
CA ASP A 91 36.92 0.84 -15.49
C ASP A 91 35.67 1.72 -15.52
N SER A 92 35.83 3.03 -15.72
CA SER A 92 34.80 4.07 -15.56
C SER A 92 33.64 3.94 -16.55
N VAL A 93 32.82 2.91 -16.40
CA VAL A 93 31.57 2.71 -17.16
C VAL A 93 30.41 2.98 -16.22
N GLN A 94 29.84 4.17 -16.34
CA GLN A 94 28.55 4.47 -15.73
C GLN A 94 27.47 3.73 -16.50
N LYS A 95 26.76 2.81 -15.85
CA LYS A 95 25.56 2.18 -16.41
C LYS A 95 24.34 2.61 -15.61
N THR A 96 23.45 3.33 -16.28
CA THR A 96 22.10 3.61 -15.77
C THR A 96 21.19 2.49 -16.23
N ARG A 97 20.61 1.77 -15.28
CA ARG A 97 19.62 0.72 -15.56
C ARG A 97 18.26 1.16 -15.07
N PHE A 98 17.26 0.97 -15.91
CA PHE A 98 15.87 1.29 -15.61
C PHE A 98 15.11 0.01 -15.29
N SER A 99 14.59 -0.10 -14.08
CA SER A 99 13.58 -1.10 -13.76
C SER A 99 12.22 -0.43 -13.67
N TYR A 100 11.23 -1.04 -14.32
CA TYR A 100 9.83 -0.68 -14.15
C TYR A 100 9.24 -1.61 -13.12
N ASP A 101 8.74 -1.01 -12.05
CA ASP A 101 7.89 -1.70 -11.11
C ASP A 101 6.56 -2.04 -11.79
N ARG A 102 5.92 -3.12 -11.37
CA ARG A 102 4.64 -3.53 -11.95
C ARG A 102 3.56 -2.50 -11.58
N ASN A 103 2.66 -2.20 -12.52
CA ASN A 103 1.43 -1.47 -12.23
C ASN A 103 0.65 -2.16 -11.10
N ARG A 104 0.24 -1.37 -10.10
CA ARG A 104 -0.45 -1.90 -8.93
C ARG A 104 -1.84 -1.35 -8.83
N SER A 105 -2.80 -2.24 -8.59
CA SER A 105 -4.18 -1.90 -8.25
C SER A 105 -4.34 -1.86 -6.73
N LEU A 106 -4.64 -0.69 -6.17
CA LEU A 106 -5.03 -0.54 -4.77
C LEU A 106 -6.53 -0.40 -4.70
N ALA A 107 -7.21 -1.40 -4.13
CA ALA A 107 -8.64 -1.31 -3.87
C ALA A 107 -8.87 -0.82 -2.44
N ALA A 108 -9.66 0.24 -2.30
CA ALA A 108 -10.18 0.71 -1.03
C ALA A 108 -11.70 0.64 -1.05
N PHE A 109 -12.31 0.12 0.01
CA PHE A 109 -13.75 0.06 0.17
C PHE A 109 -14.16 0.54 1.55
N GLY A 110 -15.18 1.39 1.59
CA GLY A 110 -15.79 1.90 2.81
C GLY A 110 -17.29 1.64 2.81
N LEU A 111 -17.81 1.26 3.97
CA LEU A 111 -19.22 1.21 4.29
C LEU A 111 -19.50 1.99 5.56
N GLY A 112 -20.54 2.82 5.57
CA GLY A 112 -20.97 3.56 6.76
C GLY A 112 -22.47 3.51 6.93
N VAL A 113 -22.93 3.26 8.16
CA VAL A 113 -24.34 3.30 8.54
C VAL A 113 -24.48 4.11 9.83
N ARG A 114 -25.31 5.15 9.79
CA ARG A 114 -25.66 5.91 10.98
C ARG A 114 -26.83 5.23 11.69
N VAL A 115 -26.56 4.67 12.87
CA VAL A 115 -27.57 3.97 13.68
C VAL A 115 -28.40 4.96 14.49
N SER A 116 -27.74 6.01 15.01
CA SER A 116 -28.40 7.08 15.77
C SER A 116 -27.69 8.43 15.55
N PRO A 117 -28.23 9.55 16.08
CA PRO A 117 -27.51 10.82 16.04
C PRO A 117 -26.12 10.78 16.69
N SER A 118 -25.93 9.90 17.67
CA SER A 118 -24.67 9.75 18.43
C SER A 118 -23.84 8.55 17.99
N LEU A 119 -24.40 7.53 17.34
CA LEU A 119 -23.70 6.29 17.00
C LEU A 119 -23.69 6.04 15.49
N SER A 120 -22.51 5.75 14.95
CA SER A 120 -22.32 5.29 13.57
C SER A 120 -21.45 4.04 13.56
N LEU A 121 -21.79 3.12 12.66
CA LEU A 121 -21.03 1.90 12.41
C LEU A 121 -20.45 1.96 10.99
N GLY A 122 -19.36 1.26 10.77
CA GLY A 122 -18.73 1.18 9.47
C GLY A 122 -17.99 -0.13 9.23
N LEU A 123 -17.68 -0.38 7.97
CA LEU A 123 -16.80 -1.44 7.52
C LEU A 123 -15.76 -0.82 6.59
N LYS A 124 -14.52 -1.27 6.70
CA LYS A 124 -13.41 -0.75 5.92
C LYS A 124 -12.58 -1.90 5.38
N LEU A 125 -12.26 -1.85 4.10
CA LEU A 125 -11.24 -2.67 3.46
C LEU A 125 -10.19 -1.74 2.84
N ASP A 126 -8.93 -1.86 3.26
CA ASP A 126 -7.82 -1.05 2.72
C ASP A 126 -6.51 -1.84 2.62
N ALA A 127 -5.50 -1.20 2.02
CA ALA A 127 -4.13 -1.71 1.98
C ALA A 127 -3.17 -0.67 2.58
N PRO A 128 -2.91 -0.68 3.90
CA PRO A 128 -2.06 0.34 4.54
C PRO A 128 -0.58 0.24 4.13
N TYR A 129 -0.12 -0.94 3.75
CA TYR A 129 1.26 -1.20 3.35
C TYR A 129 1.30 -1.98 2.06
N LEU A 130 2.11 -1.51 1.12
CA LEU A 130 2.38 -2.25 -0.09
C LEU A 130 3.75 -1.89 -0.67
N ARG A 131 4.55 -2.90 -0.98
CA ARG A 131 5.86 -2.77 -1.62
C ARG A 131 6.11 -3.94 -2.55
N HIS A 132 6.32 -3.64 -3.82
CA HIS A 132 6.91 -4.55 -4.78
C HIS A 132 8.22 -3.93 -5.27
N GLY A 133 9.14 -4.77 -5.72
CA GLY A 133 10.39 -4.33 -6.32
C GLY A 133 11.06 -5.54 -6.94
N ARG A 134 11.47 -5.42 -8.19
CA ARG A 134 12.26 -6.46 -8.88
C ARG A 134 13.41 -5.79 -9.61
N LEU A 135 14.61 -6.28 -9.34
CA LEU A 135 15.81 -5.89 -10.07
C LEU A 135 15.90 -6.68 -11.38
N GLN A 136 16.64 -6.13 -12.33
CA GLN A 136 16.98 -6.86 -13.56
C GLN A 136 17.91 -8.03 -13.25
N ASP A 137 17.81 -9.11 -14.04
CA ASP A 137 18.60 -10.33 -13.82
C ASP A 137 20.10 -10.13 -13.99
N ASP A 138 20.52 -9.05 -14.66
CA ASP A 138 21.93 -8.70 -14.79
C ASP A 138 22.40 -7.69 -13.73
N ALA A 139 21.52 -7.22 -12.82
CA ALA A 139 21.81 -6.22 -11.79
C ALA A 139 23.03 -6.63 -10.94
N PRO A 140 24.00 -5.73 -10.67
CA PRO A 140 25.18 -6.07 -9.86
C PRO A 140 24.81 -6.45 -8.43
N THR A 141 23.73 -5.87 -7.90
CA THR A 141 23.25 -6.06 -6.53
C THR A 141 22.29 -7.23 -6.36
N ARG A 142 21.98 -7.99 -7.43
CA ARG A 142 20.98 -9.09 -7.39
C ARG A 142 21.25 -10.18 -6.36
N TYR A 143 22.50 -10.34 -5.95
CA TYR A 143 22.91 -11.32 -4.93
C TYR A 143 22.55 -10.90 -3.50
N LEU A 144 22.29 -9.60 -3.29
CA LEU A 144 21.81 -9.05 -2.01
C LEU A 144 20.28 -9.15 -1.87
N GLY A 145 19.62 -9.71 -2.88
CA GLY A 145 18.18 -9.65 -3.08
C GLY A 145 17.87 -9.05 -4.44
N ASP A 146 16.93 -9.65 -5.15
CA ASP A 146 16.50 -9.19 -6.48
C ASP A 146 14.99 -9.05 -6.62
N GLY A 147 14.22 -9.49 -5.63
CA GLY A 147 12.77 -9.37 -5.62
C GLY A 147 12.20 -9.23 -4.23
N ILE A 148 11.22 -8.34 -4.09
CA ILE A 148 10.38 -8.23 -2.90
C ILE A 148 8.93 -7.97 -3.32
N ASP A 149 8.00 -8.62 -2.63
CA ASP A 149 6.57 -8.34 -2.70
C ASP A 149 5.99 -8.43 -1.29
N LEU A 150 5.48 -7.32 -0.78
CA LEU A 150 4.95 -7.15 0.55
C LEU A 150 3.62 -6.44 0.42
N ALA A 151 2.59 -7.03 1.02
CA ALA A 151 1.27 -6.41 1.08
C ALA A 151 0.62 -6.67 2.44
N ALA A 152 -0.02 -5.63 2.98
CA ALA A 152 -0.96 -5.76 4.08
C ALA A 152 -2.33 -5.36 3.55
N ARG A 153 -3.28 -6.31 3.55
CA ARG A 153 -4.69 -6.04 3.22
C ARG A 153 -5.53 -6.19 4.47
N ARG A 154 -6.31 -5.19 4.80
CA ARG A 154 -6.97 -5.09 6.10
C ARG A 154 -8.46 -4.96 5.94
N LEU A 155 -9.19 -5.64 6.82
CA LEU A 155 -10.63 -5.57 6.98
C LEU A 155 -10.93 -5.17 8.43
N GLU A 156 -11.58 -4.03 8.64
CA GLU A 156 -11.95 -3.53 9.97
C GLU A 156 -13.44 -3.21 10.05
N GLY A 157 -14.09 -3.67 11.12
CA GLY A 157 -15.37 -3.13 11.57
C GLY A 157 -15.10 -1.92 12.45
N GLN A 158 -15.82 -0.83 12.22
CA GLN A 158 -15.63 0.45 12.89
C GLN A 158 -16.89 0.88 13.63
N GLY A 159 -16.72 1.51 14.78
CA GLY A 159 -17.77 2.15 15.55
C GLY A 159 -17.33 3.56 15.96
N ALA A 160 -18.26 4.50 15.94
CA ALA A 160 -17.99 5.88 16.28
C ALA A 160 -19.13 6.50 17.09
N TRP A 161 -18.74 7.24 18.13
CA TRP A 161 -19.63 7.87 19.09
C TRP A 161 -19.40 9.37 19.12
N ALA A 162 -20.45 10.17 18.93
CA ALA A 162 -20.44 11.60 19.21
C ALA A 162 -20.96 11.85 20.63
N PHE A 163 -20.11 12.47 21.45
CA PHE A 163 -20.49 12.92 22.79
C PHE A 163 -21.26 14.22 22.73
N ASN A 164 -20.91 15.08 21.78
CA ASN A 164 -21.59 16.32 21.46
C ASN A 164 -21.34 16.67 19.98
N PRO A 165 -21.96 17.72 19.41
CA PRO A 165 -21.77 18.08 18.00
C PRO A 165 -20.32 18.39 17.61
N ASN A 166 -19.47 18.69 18.60
CA ASN A 166 -18.09 19.12 18.42
C ASN A 166 -17.07 18.00 18.69
N LEU A 167 -17.43 16.94 19.41
CA LEU A 167 -16.49 15.92 19.87
C LEU A 167 -17.02 14.52 19.54
N SER A 168 -16.23 13.76 18.80
CA SER A 168 -16.48 12.35 18.55
C SER A 168 -15.21 11.52 18.71
N VAL A 169 -15.41 10.25 19.08
CA VAL A 169 -14.38 9.22 19.12
C VAL A 169 -14.80 8.06 18.24
N GLY A 170 -13.81 7.32 17.75
CA GLY A 170 -14.04 6.13 16.96
C GLY A 170 -13.02 5.06 17.26
N PHE A 171 -13.43 3.83 17.00
CA PHE A 171 -12.63 2.65 17.20
C PHE A 171 -12.90 1.66 16.08
N GLY A 172 -11.85 1.07 15.55
CA GLY A 172 -11.91 0.00 14.57
C GLY A 172 -11.22 -1.25 15.10
N LEU A 173 -11.82 -2.39 14.85
CA LEU A 173 -11.24 -3.71 15.12
C LEU A 173 -11.37 -4.59 13.90
N GLY A 174 -10.35 -5.40 13.66
CA GLY A 174 -10.42 -6.36 12.59
C GLY A 174 -9.13 -7.15 12.43
N VAL A 175 -8.86 -7.50 11.18
CA VAL A 175 -7.74 -8.35 10.81
C VAL A 175 -7.05 -7.80 9.57
N ALA A 176 -5.74 -8.03 9.49
CA ALA A 176 -4.95 -7.78 8.31
C ALA A 176 -4.31 -9.09 7.82
N ARG A 177 -4.45 -9.37 6.53
CA ARG A 177 -3.67 -10.40 5.84
C ARG A 177 -2.36 -9.78 5.40
N LEU A 178 -1.28 -10.25 6.01
CA LEU A 178 0.09 -9.99 5.60
C LEU A 178 0.48 -11.01 4.53
N SER A 179 1.07 -10.54 3.45
CA SER A 179 1.65 -11.38 2.39
C SER A 179 3.07 -10.90 2.13
N PHE A 180 3.98 -11.84 2.06
CA PHE A 180 5.39 -11.58 1.81
C PHE A 180 5.95 -12.59 0.82
N ALA A 181 6.68 -12.09 -0.16
CA ALA A 181 7.55 -12.87 -1.01
C ALA A 181 8.88 -12.13 -1.18
N SER A 182 9.96 -12.88 -1.22
CA SER A 182 11.26 -12.34 -1.59
C SER A 182 12.02 -13.33 -2.46
N SER A 183 12.93 -12.80 -3.27
CA SER A 183 13.88 -13.59 -4.02
C SER A 183 15.28 -12.99 -3.97
N SER A 184 16.27 -13.84 -4.15
CA SER A 184 17.65 -13.47 -4.39
C SER A 184 18.27 -14.41 -5.40
N VAL A 185 19.23 -13.92 -6.18
CA VAL A 185 20.07 -14.76 -7.02
C VAL A 185 21.23 -15.28 -6.18
N MET A 186 21.40 -16.59 -6.14
CA MET A 186 22.52 -17.23 -5.46
C MET A 186 23.50 -17.77 -6.48
N ARG A 187 24.78 -17.64 -6.16
CA ARG A 187 25.86 -18.25 -6.93
C ARG A 187 26.39 -19.45 -6.16
N LEU A 188 26.32 -20.62 -6.79
CA LEU A 188 26.68 -21.90 -6.19
C LEU A 188 27.93 -22.43 -6.86
N ASN A 189 28.84 -22.97 -6.06
CA ASN A 189 30.00 -23.69 -6.55
C ASN A 189 29.57 -25.04 -7.13
N ILE A 190 29.97 -25.33 -8.36
CA ILE A 190 29.74 -26.62 -9.02
C ILE A 190 30.99 -27.48 -8.83
N PRO A 191 30.98 -28.49 -7.95
CA PRO A 191 32.09 -29.43 -7.83
C PRO A 191 32.19 -30.37 -9.04
N ASN A 192 33.31 -31.11 -9.16
CA ASN A 192 33.47 -32.16 -10.17
C ASN A 192 32.43 -33.27 -10.03
N ASP A 193 32.14 -33.67 -8.78
CA ASP A 193 31.02 -34.53 -8.38
C ASP A 193 30.00 -33.73 -7.55
N PRO A 194 28.84 -33.35 -8.13
CA PRO A 194 27.75 -32.63 -7.48
C PRO A 194 27.13 -33.29 -6.25
N ALA A 195 27.29 -34.61 -6.09
CA ALA A 195 26.70 -35.33 -4.96
C ALA A 195 27.57 -35.28 -3.71
N GLN A 196 28.83 -34.88 -3.83
CA GLN A 196 29.82 -34.89 -2.75
C GLN A 196 30.18 -33.46 -2.30
N PRO A 197 30.61 -33.27 -1.04
CA PRO A 197 31.11 -31.98 -0.58
C PRO A 197 32.38 -31.58 -1.33
N LEU A 198 32.66 -30.27 -1.37
CA LEU A 198 33.92 -29.73 -1.87
C LEU A 198 35.11 -30.24 -1.05
N SER A 199 36.15 -30.69 -1.75
CA SER A 199 37.37 -31.20 -1.13
C SER A 199 38.56 -31.02 -2.09
N PRO A 200 39.82 -31.26 -1.64
CA PRO A 200 40.98 -31.25 -2.54
C PRO A 200 40.87 -32.23 -3.72
N THR A 201 40.08 -33.31 -3.57
CA THR A 201 39.82 -34.30 -4.63
C THR A 201 38.53 -34.04 -5.39
N ASN A 202 37.62 -33.22 -4.85
CA ASN A 202 36.38 -32.78 -5.47
C ASN A 202 36.34 -31.26 -5.60
N THR A 203 37.14 -30.73 -6.53
CA THR A 203 37.36 -29.29 -6.71
C THR A 203 36.21 -28.60 -7.45
N VAL A 204 36.12 -27.27 -7.31
CA VAL A 204 35.17 -26.44 -8.07
C VAL A 204 35.52 -26.43 -9.56
N ASN A 205 34.57 -26.77 -10.41
CA ASN A 205 34.68 -26.79 -11.87
C ASN A 205 33.83 -25.72 -12.59
N GLY A 206 33.02 -24.98 -11.83
CA GLY A 206 32.33 -23.81 -12.32
C GLY A 206 31.42 -23.21 -11.25
N LEU A 207 30.65 -22.21 -11.65
CA LEU A 207 29.64 -21.58 -10.83
C LEU A 207 28.29 -21.64 -11.55
N VAL A 208 27.20 -21.83 -10.83
CA VAL A 208 25.84 -21.69 -11.37
C VAL A 208 25.10 -20.59 -10.63
N GLU A 209 24.39 -19.75 -11.37
CA GLU A 209 23.48 -18.77 -10.80
C GLU A 209 22.05 -19.31 -10.83
N GLN A 210 21.44 -19.36 -9.64
CA GLN A 210 20.09 -19.84 -9.46
C GLN A 210 19.31 -18.85 -8.61
N ARG A 211 18.10 -18.49 -9.06
CA ARG A 211 17.19 -17.68 -8.23
C ARG A 211 16.54 -18.57 -7.19
N VAL A 212 16.50 -18.07 -5.97
CA VAL A 212 15.83 -18.71 -4.84
C VAL A 212 14.79 -17.73 -4.35
N GLY A 213 13.58 -18.24 -4.16
CA GLY A 213 12.47 -17.45 -3.64
C GLY A 213 11.89 -18.07 -2.39
N GLN A 214 11.18 -17.23 -1.64
CA GLN A 214 10.28 -17.66 -0.61
C GLN A 214 9.00 -16.84 -0.64
N SER A 215 7.93 -17.42 -0.14
CA SER A 215 6.66 -16.72 -0.01
C SER A 215 5.84 -17.31 1.12
N GLY A 216 5.02 -16.48 1.75
CA GLY A 216 4.03 -16.92 2.71
C GLY A 216 3.06 -15.80 3.05
N ASP A 217 2.02 -16.17 3.80
CA ASP A 217 1.00 -15.25 4.27
C ASP A 217 0.57 -15.57 5.71
N LYS A 218 0.01 -14.56 6.37
CA LYS A 218 -0.54 -14.69 7.73
C LYS A 218 -1.63 -13.67 7.97
N VAL A 219 -2.65 -14.07 8.72
CA VAL A 219 -3.67 -13.14 9.22
C VAL A 219 -3.28 -12.73 10.64
N VAL A 220 -3.29 -11.42 10.90
CA VAL A 220 -2.95 -10.82 12.20
C VAL A 220 -4.06 -9.88 12.64
N PRO A 221 -4.31 -9.69 13.95
CA PRO A 221 -5.28 -8.71 14.42
C PRO A 221 -4.83 -7.28 14.08
N SER A 222 -5.79 -6.38 13.86
CA SER A 222 -5.54 -4.95 13.67
C SER A 222 -6.57 -4.11 14.44
N TYR A 223 -6.15 -2.91 14.84
CA TYR A 223 -7.06 -1.93 15.41
C TYR A 223 -6.74 -0.51 14.96
N SER A 224 -7.76 0.34 15.01
CA SER A 224 -7.64 1.78 14.76
C SER A 224 -8.38 2.58 15.82
N LEU A 225 -7.84 3.74 16.18
CA LEU A 225 -8.42 4.70 17.11
C LEU A 225 -8.57 6.03 16.41
N GLY A 226 -9.64 6.75 16.73
CA GLY A 226 -9.97 8.02 16.14
C GLY A 226 -10.52 8.99 17.17
N LEU A 227 -10.16 10.26 17.03
CA LEU A 227 -10.79 11.37 17.73
C LEU A 227 -10.94 12.55 16.77
N ARG A 228 -12.05 13.26 16.91
CA ARG A 228 -12.35 14.49 16.18
C ARG A 228 -12.86 15.53 17.17
N TRP A 229 -12.27 16.71 17.14
CA TRP A 229 -12.69 17.84 17.96
C TRP A 229 -12.84 19.12 17.12
N ALA A 230 -14.07 19.53 16.84
CA ALA A 230 -14.39 20.81 16.25
C ALA A 230 -14.38 21.90 17.32
N LEU A 231 -13.29 22.68 17.39
CA LEU A 231 -13.16 23.80 18.32
C LEU A 231 -14.21 24.88 18.05
N ASN A 232 -14.51 25.10 16.78
CA ASN A 232 -15.57 25.98 16.29
C ASN A 232 -15.94 25.53 14.85
N PRO A 233 -16.94 26.15 14.18
CA PRO A 233 -17.33 25.75 12.83
C PRO A 233 -16.24 25.88 11.75
N ARG A 234 -15.12 26.55 12.05
CA ARG A 234 -13.99 26.75 11.14
C ARG A 234 -12.80 25.85 11.45
N TRP A 235 -12.56 25.50 12.71
CA TRP A 235 -11.41 24.74 13.16
C TRP A 235 -11.79 23.34 13.62
N THR A 236 -11.15 22.32 13.07
CA THR A 236 -11.31 20.93 13.49
C THR A 236 -9.94 20.30 13.70
N LEU A 237 -9.78 19.66 14.85
CA LEU A 237 -8.66 18.81 15.18
C LEU A 237 -9.05 17.36 14.93
N GLY A 238 -8.12 16.59 14.39
CA GLY A 238 -8.23 15.16 14.19
C GLY A 238 -7.05 14.44 14.85
N PHE A 239 -7.33 13.28 15.42
CA PHE A 239 -6.32 12.32 15.85
C PHE A 239 -6.71 10.96 15.31
N ALA A 240 -5.74 10.24 14.76
CA ALA A 240 -5.91 8.86 14.35
C ALA A 240 -4.69 8.04 14.73
N HIS A 241 -4.91 6.83 15.23
CA HIS A 241 -3.84 5.86 15.46
C HIS A 241 -4.23 4.53 14.81
N GLN A 242 -3.28 3.94 14.08
CA GLN A 242 -3.41 2.62 13.48
C GLN A 242 -2.33 1.72 14.06
N SER A 243 -2.74 0.54 14.51
CA SER A 243 -1.83 -0.43 15.12
C SER A 243 -0.75 -0.88 14.15
N GLY A 244 0.43 -1.23 14.68
CA GLY A 244 1.41 -2.00 13.93
C GLY A 244 0.88 -3.40 13.63
N LEU A 245 1.42 -4.04 12.60
CA LEU A 245 1.02 -5.38 12.20
C LEU A 245 2.21 -6.31 12.34
N LYS A 246 2.10 -7.32 13.21
CA LYS A 246 3.20 -8.24 13.50
C LYS A 246 2.74 -9.68 13.39
N GLY A 247 3.52 -10.50 12.70
CA GLY A 247 3.29 -11.94 12.70
C GLY A 247 4.42 -12.72 12.03
N ASP A 248 4.67 -13.92 12.55
CA ASP A 248 5.56 -14.90 11.91
C ASP A 248 4.88 -15.56 10.73
N VAL A 249 5.27 -15.16 9.52
CA VAL A 249 4.72 -15.63 8.24
C VAL A 249 5.18 -17.07 7.98
N SER A 250 4.26 -17.95 7.59
CA SER A 250 4.59 -19.33 7.25
C SER A 250 5.25 -19.40 5.86
N LEU A 251 6.56 -19.17 5.82
CA LEU A 251 7.32 -19.10 4.58
C LEU A 251 7.59 -20.50 4.00
N LYS A 252 7.35 -20.63 2.70
CA LYS A 252 7.82 -21.75 1.88
C LYS A 252 8.90 -21.24 0.95
N SER A 253 10.04 -21.93 0.90
CA SER A 253 11.14 -21.60 0.00
C SER A 253 11.19 -22.57 -1.18
N GLY A 254 11.85 -22.16 -2.26
CA GLY A 254 12.08 -23.00 -3.42
C GLY A 254 12.96 -22.31 -4.45
N LEU A 255 13.54 -23.11 -5.34
CA LEU A 255 14.19 -22.60 -6.54
C LEU A 255 13.14 -21.95 -7.45
N ARG A 256 13.49 -20.81 -8.05
CA ARG A 256 12.63 -20.06 -8.96
C ARG A 256 13.31 -19.94 -10.32
N ASP A 257 12.50 -19.99 -11.37
CA ASP A 257 12.93 -19.84 -12.76
C ASP A 257 14.01 -20.86 -13.20
N ALA A 258 14.37 -20.84 -14.48
CA ALA A 258 15.54 -21.55 -14.97
C ALA A 258 16.83 -20.96 -14.38
N ASN A 259 17.93 -21.73 -14.40
CA ASN A 259 19.22 -21.20 -14.01
C ASN A 259 19.60 -19.98 -14.89
N LEU A 260 20.16 -18.94 -14.28
CA LEU A 260 20.46 -17.68 -14.95
C LEU A 260 21.77 -17.73 -15.74
N GLY A 261 22.51 -18.83 -15.60
CA GLY A 261 23.70 -19.14 -16.36
C GLY A 261 24.69 -19.98 -15.57
N THR A 262 25.61 -20.60 -16.30
CA THR A 262 26.83 -21.18 -15.76
C THR A 262 28.02 -20.30 -16.09
N PHE A 263 28.96 -20.24 -15.17
CA PHE A 263 30.12 -19.37 -15.25
C PHE A 263 31.38 -20.17 -14.92
N THR A 264 32.52 -19.68 -15.38
CA THR A 264 33.85 -20.14 -14.93
C THR A 264 34.09 -19.82 -13.46
N ASN A 265 35.13 -20.41 -12.89
CA ASN A 265 35.50 -20.23 -11.47
C ASN A 265 35.84 -18.77 -11.12
N ASP A 266 36.16 -17.93 -12.10
CA ASP A 266 36.35 -16.48 -11.94
C ASP A 266 35.05 -15.71 -11.66
N GLY A 267 33.88 -16.32 -11.91
CA GLY A 267 32.56 -15.69 -11.76
C GLY A 267 32.27 -14.53 -12.72
N LEU A 268 33.09 -14.36 -13.77
CA LEU A 268 32.99 -13.28 -14.75
C LEU A 268 32.67 -13.80 -16.15
N SER A 269 33.27 -14.93 -16.54
CA SER A 269 33.13 -15.47 -17.90
C SER A 269 32.01 -16.51 -17.99
N ARG A 270 31.11 -16.36 -18.97
CA ARG A 270 30.03 -17.34 -19.24
C ARG A 270 30.51 -18.60 -19.98
N SER A 271 31.80 -18.70 -20.29
CA SER A 271 32.41 -19.83 -21.00
C SER A 271 32.67 -21.00 -20.06
N ALA A 272 31.62 -21.60 -19.50
CA ALA A 272 31.74 -22.75 -18.61
C ALA A 272 32.39 -23.94 -19.34
N ASN A 273 33.29 -24.67 -18.67
CA ASN A 273 33.92 -25.88 -19.20
C ASN A 273 32.89 -26.91 -19.74
N LEU A 274 33.29 -27.73 -20.72
CA LEU A 274 32.47 -28.84 -21.22
C LEU A 274 31.96 -29.71 -20.05
N GLY A 275 30.65 -29.98 -20.03
CA GLY A 275 29.98 -30.78 -18.99
C GLY A 275 29.54 -30.01 -17.73
N THR A 276 29.93 -28.74 -17.56
CA THR A 276 29.54 -27.94 -16.39
C THR A 276 28.02 -27.73 -16.29
N ALA A 277 27.31 -27.60 -17.41
CA ALA A 277 25.84 -27.49 -17.41
C ALA A 277 25.14 -28.75 -16.89
N GLY A 278 25.62 -29.95 -17.26
CA GLY A 278 25.08 -31.21 -16.76
C GLY A 278 25.33 -31.40 -15.27
N ARG A 279 26.53 -31.04 -14.81
CA ARG A 279 26.87 -31.05 -13.37
C ARG A 279 26.03 -30.04 -12.56
N ALA A 280 25.79 -28.85 -13.12
CA ALA A 280 24.92 -27.85 -12.51
C ALA A 280 23.49 -28.37 -12.35
N ALA A 281 22.95 -29.06 -13.37
CA ALA A 281 21.62 -29.66 -13.29
C ALA A 281 21.54 -30.73 -12.19
N LEU A 282 22.55 -31.60 -12.07
CA LEU A 282 22.64 -32.59 -11.00
C LEU A 282 22.74 -31.94 -9.61
N LEU A 283 23.54 -30.88 -9.47
CA LEU A 283 23.63 -30.11 -8.22
C LEU A 283 22.25 -29.55 -7.85
N LEU A 284 21.62 -28.80 -8.76
CA LEU A 284 20.34 -28.13 -8.52
C LEU A 284 19.18 -29.11 -8.27
N ALA A 285 19.24 -30.34 -8.82
CA ALA A 285 18.28 -31.38 -8.50
C ALA A 285 18.45 -31.96 -7.08
N GLY A 286 19.67 -31.89 -6.53
CA GLY A 286 20.02 -32.42 -5.21
C GLY A 286 20.04 -31.38 -4.08
N VAL A 287 19.80 -30.09 -4.35
CA VAL A 287 19.81 -29.06 -3.30
C VAL A 287 18.48 -28.99 -2.53
N GLY A 288 18.59 -28.77 -1.22
CA GLY A 288 17.45 -28.38 -0.38
C GLY A 288 17.30 -26.86 -0.35
N THR A 289 16.09 -26.36 -0.08
CA THR A 289 15.87 -24.94 0.22
C THR A 289 15.26 -24.78 1.60
N ALA A 290 15.75 -23.82 2.37
CA ALA A 290 15.22 -23.47 3.68
C ALA A 290 14.73 -22.01 3.67
N PRO A 291 13.54 -21.70 4.21
CA PRO A 291 13.11 -20.32 4.36
C PRO A 291 14.00 -19.58 5.38
N GLY A 292 14.11 -18.26 5.22
CA GLY A 292 14.76 -17.40 6.20
C GLY A 292 13.90 -17.17 7.45
N SER A 293 14.23 -16.11 8.21
CA SER A 293 13.42 -15.73 9.39
C SER A 293 11.98 -15.40 8.99
N SER A 294 11.00 -15.79 9.81
CA SER A 294 9.57 -15.68 9.48
C SER A 294 8.91 -14.38 9.92
N THR A 295 9.52 -13.64 10.85
CA THR A 295 8.89 -12.47 11.47
C THR A 295 8.77 -11.31 10.49
N LEU A 296 7.53 -10.93 10.18
CA LEU A 296 7.19 -9.69 9.51
C LEU A 296 6.53 -8.75 10.51
N GLU A 297 7.09 -7.55 10.65
CA GLU A 297 6.57 -6.48 11.49
C GLU A 297 6.46 -5.21 10.65
N LEU A 298 5.25 -4.64 10.60
CA LEU A 298 4.95 -3.39 9.93
C LEU A 298 4.64 -2.34 10.98
N PRO A 299 5.11 -1.09 10.79
CA PRO A 299 5.04 -0.08 11.83
C PRO A 299 3.61 0.36 12.15
N SER A 300 3.41 0.91 13.33
CA SER A 300 2.20 1.66 13.67
C SER A 300 2.27 3.08 13.09
N GLN A 301 1.10 3.70 12.91
CA GLN A 301 1.00 5.08 12.42
C GLN A 301 0.11 5.90 13.35
N THR A 302 0.60 7.04 13.81
CA THR A 302 -0.17 8.02 14.57
C THR A 302 -0.21 9.31 13.78
N THR A 303 -1.38 9.87 13.56
CA THR A 303 -1.56 11.11 12.79
C THR A 303 -2.36 12.13 13.60
N LEU A 304 -1.86 13.35 13.61
CA LEU A 304 -2.53 14.54 14.13
C LEU A 304 -2.88 15.45 12.96
N GLY A 305 -4.12 15.86 12.86
CA GLY A 305 -4.62 16.71 11.78
C GLY A 305 -5.23 17.99 12.32
N VAL A 306 -5.01 19.09 11.60
CA VAL A 306 -5.68 20.38 11.79
C VAL A 306 -6.34 20.75 10.48
N ARG A 307 -7.63 21.04 10.52
CA ARG A 307 -8.40 21.58 9.41
C ARG A 307 -8.90 22.97 9.75
N HIS A 308 -8.74 23.90 8.81
CA HIS A 308 -9.28 25.25 8.92
C HIS A 308 -10.06 25.65 7.66
N ARG A 309 -11.28 26.15 7.87
CA ARG A 309 -12.08 26.81 6.83
C ARG A 309 -11.79 28.30 6.81
N VAL A 310 -10.90 28.70 5.88
CA VAL A 310 -10.52 30.10 5.68
C VAL A 310 -11.67 30.90 5.09
N LEU A 311 -12.29 30.36 4.05
CA LEU A 311 -13.46 30.93 3.36
C LEU A 311 -14.57 29.89 3.27
N PRO A 312 -15.84 30.29 3.06
CA PRO A 312 -16.92 29.32 2.84
C PRO A 312 -16.62 28.29 1.74
N MET A 313 -15.83 28.69 0.75
CA MET A 313 -15.42 27.88 -0.39
C MET A 313 -14.01 27.31 -0.31
N MET A 314 -13.19 27.70 0.68
CA MET A 314 -11.79 27.27 0.76
C MET A 314 -11.47 26.68 2.13
N THR A 315 -10.93 25.47 2.12
CA THR A 315 -10.42 24.80 3.32
C THR A 315 -8.98 24.38 3.11
N TRP A 316 -8.20 24.40 4.18
CA TRP A 316 -6.90 23.74 4.20
C TRP A 316 -6.83 22.77 5.37
N GLU A 317 -5.96 21.79 5.22
CA GLU A 317 -5.72 20.76 6.23
C GLU A 317 -4.24 20.40 6.25
N ALA A 318 -3.69 20.28 7.46
CA ALA A 318 -2.31 19.86 7.68
C ALA A 318 -2.30 18.66 8.63
N ASP A 319 -1.64 17.59 8.21
CA ASP A 319 -1.52 16.34 8.95
C ASP A 319 -0.05 16.08 9.28
N LEU A 320 0.25 15.84 10.55
CA LEU A 320 1.55 15.34 11.01
C LEU A 320 1.39 13.86 11.38
N ARG A 321 2.04 12.99 10.62
CA ARG A 321 2.05 11.54 10.81
C ARG A 321 3.39 11.09 11.35
N TRP A 322 3.36 10.38 12.46
CA TRP A 322 4.49 9.65 13.01
C TRP A 322 4.33 8.15 12.73
N THR A 323 5.33 7.57 12.09
CA THR A 323 5.44 6.13 11.87
C THR A 323 6.50 5.58 12.81
N SER A 324 6.19 4.49 13.53
CA SER A 324 7.13 3.90 14.49
C SER A 324 8.29 3.14 13.82
N ALA A 325 9.34 2.83 14.59
CA ALA A 325 10.53 2.10 14.13
C ALA A 325 10.31 0.57 13.96
N GLY A 326 9.06 0.13 13.84
CA GLY A 326 8.69 -1.28 13.93
C GLY A 326 8.90 -2.11 12.66
N LEU A 327 9.52 -1.58 11.61
CA LEU A 327 9.67 -2.37 10.38
C LEU A 327 10.73 -3.46 10.54
N ARG A 328 10.29 -4.71 10.43
CA ARG A 328 11.14 -5.91 10.35
C ARG A 328 10.64 -6.79 9.22
N VAL A 329 11.54 -7.17 8.32
CA VAL A 329 11.22 -8.00 7.16
C VAL A 329 11.88 -9.37 7.32
N PRO A 330 11.23 -10.47 6.87
CA PRO A 330 11.86 -11.78 6.78
C PRO A 330 13.22 -11.77 6.09
N GLY A 331 14.18 -12.52 6.63
CA GLY A 331 15.47 -12.76 5.98
C GLY A 331 15.30 -13.62 4.73
N PHE A 332 16.24 -13.55 3.79
CA PHE A 332 16.16 -14.33 2.54
C PHE A 332 16.21 -15.84 2.76
N ALA A 333 15.64 -16.58 1.81
CA ALA A 333 15.76 -18.03 1.73
C ALA A 333 17.23 -18.45 1.60
N GLN A 334 17.52 -19.72 1.89
CA GLN A 334 18.84 -20.33 1.83
C GLN A 334 18.80 -21.59 0.98
N ILE A 335 19.91 -21.92 0.33
CA ILE A 335 20.13 -23.21 -0.35
C ILE A 335 21.02 -24.07 0.52
N GLN A 336 20.63 -25.32 0.72
CA GLN A 336 21.47 -26.35 1.33
C GLN A 336 22.09 -27.20 0.21
N THR A 337 23.41 -27.13 0.11
CA THR A 337 24.20 -27.98 -0.80
C THR A 337 24.97 -29.03 0.01
N PRO A 338 25.48 -30.11 -0.62
CA PRO A 338 26.39 -31.04 0.05
C PRO A 338 27.62 -30.36 0.68
N SER A 339 28.03 -29.20 0.15
CA SER A 339 29.18 -28.44 0.62
C SER A 339 28.85 -27.41 1.71
N GLY A 340 27.57 -27.32 2.12
CA GLY A 340 27.09 -26.37 3.12
C GLY A 340 25.97 -25.47 2.62
N THR A 341 25.60 -24.51 3.49
CA THR A 341 24.48 -23.59 3.24
C THR A 341 24.96 -22.33 2.52
N VAL A 342 24.26 -21.95 1.46
CA VAL A 342 24.44 -20.71 0.72
C VAL A 342 23.26 -19.78 1.04
N SER A 343 23.56 -18.54 1.44
CA SER A 343 22.57 -17.52 1.74
C SER A 343 22.93 -16.20 1.08
N ALA A 344 21.95 -15.31 0.92
CA ALA A 344 22.22 -13.94 0.53
C ALA A 344 23.10 -13.25 1.61
N PRO A 345 24.05 -12.36 1.25
CA PRO A 345 24.96 -11.73 2.21
C PRO A 345 24.31 -10.68 3.11
N ALA A 346 23.18 -10.11 2.68
CA ALA A 346 22.53 -8.98 3.34
C ALA A 346 21.22 -9.39 4.01
N GLU A 347 20.99 -8.87 5.21
CA GLU A 347 19.65 -8.80 5.79
C GLU A 347 18.92 -7.57 5.25
N LEU A 348 17.61 -7.69 5.04
CA LEU A 348 16.79 -6.54 4.69
C LEU A 348 16.81 -5.53 5.85
N PRO A 349 17.03 -4.22 5.58
CA PRO A 349 17.16 -3.21 6.61
C PRO A 349 15.95 -3.12 7.54
N ARG A 350 16.24 -2.83 8.81
CA ARG A 350 15.22 -2.46 9.79
C ARG A 350 14.81 -1.02 9.56
N GLY A 351 13.52 -0.73 9.73
CA GLY A 351 13.06 0.65 9.61
C GLY A 351 13.29 1.44 10.89
N LYS A 352 13.39 2.75 10.72
CA LYS A 352 13.40 3.73 11.81
C LYS A 352 12.09 4.51 11.87
N GLY A 353 11.84 5.06 13.04
CA GLY A 353 10.74 5.99 13.23
C GLY A 353 10.94 7.22 12.35
N HIS A 354 9.87 7.70 11.73
CA HIS A 354 9.95 8.83 10.81
C HIS A 354 8.67 9.66 10.85
N LEU A 355 8.81 10.94 10.51
CA LEU A 355 7.70 11.88 10.40
C LEU A 355 7.32 12.13 8.94
N THR A 356 6.04 12.29 8.70
CA THR A 356 5.47 12.75 7.43
C THR A 356 4.55 13.92 7.69
N LEU A 357 4.75 15.01 6.96
CA LEU A 357 3.86 16.18 6.95
C LEU A 357 3.05 16.14 5.67
N GLY A 358 1.72 16.12 5.77
CA GLY A 358 0.79 16.34 4.67
C GLY A 358 0.17 17.73 4.77
N LEU A 359 0.07 18.44 3.66
CA LEU A 359 -0.68 19.68 3.50
C LEU A 359 -1.66 19.48 2.36
N SER A 360 -2.90 19.90 2.53
CA SER A 360 -3.89 19.90 1.46
C SER A 360 -4.76 21.14 1.50
N THR A 361 -5.31 21.49 0.34
CA THR A 361 -6.31 22.52 0.19
C THR A 361 -7.45 22.01 -0.67
N GLU A 362 -8.66 22.46 -0.34
CA GLU A 362 -9.84 22.26 -1.16
C GLU A 362 -10.49 23.59 -1.49
N LEU A 363 -10.95 23.71 -2.72
CA LEU A 363 -11.68 24.85 -3.23
C LEU A 363 -12.99 24.38 -3.87
N ASP A 364 -14.12 24.76 -3.27
CA ASP A 364 -15.45 24.51 -3.79
C ASP A 364 -15.81 25.55 -4.86
N LEU A 365 -15.90 25.10 -6.11
CA LEU A 365 -16.32 25.89 -7.25
C LEU A 365 -17.83 25.72 -7.48
N GLY A 366 -18.61 26.45 -6.68
CA GLY A 366 -20.06 26.39 -6.71
C GLY A 366 -20.61 25.13 -6.02
N LYS A 367 -21.66 24.53 -6.57
CA LYS A 367 -22.35 23.37 -5.97
C LYS A 367 -21.85 22.00 -6.44
N TYR A 368 -21.15 21.95 -7.57
CA TYR A 368 -20.90 20.71 -8.31
C TYR A 368 -19.43 20.31 -8.39
N TRP A 369 -18.53 21.26 -8.17
CA TRP A 369 -17.11 21.08 -8.38
C TRP A 369 -16.34 21.37 -7.09
N THR A 370 -15.44 20.47 -6.74
CA THR A 370 -14.44 20.69 -5.68
C THR A 370 -13.07 20.37 -6.27
N LEU A 371 -12.18 21.35 -6.26
CA LEU A 371 -10.78 21.18 -6.60
C LEU A 371 -9.99 20.83 -5.35
N ARG A 372 -9.02 19.91 -5.50
CA ARG A 372 -8.12 19.50 -4.42
C ARG A 372 -6.69 19.57 -4.90
N ALA A 373 -5.83 20.06 -4.02
CA ALA A 373 -4.39 20.00 -4.20
C ALA A 373 -3.75 19.57 -2.87
N GLY A 374 -2.73 18.73 -2.96
CA GLY A 374 -1.99 18.23 -1.81
C GLY A 374 -0.48 18.29 -2.02
N LEU A 375 0.25 18.25 -0.92
CA LEU A 375 1.70 18.09 -0.84
C LEU A 375 2.00 17.22 0.39
N SER A 376 2.90 16.25 0.31
CA SER A 376 3.33 15.51 1.50
C SER A 376 4.81 15.26 1.54
N LEU A 377 5.48 15.74 2.59
CA LEU A 377 6.91 15.63 2.85
C LEU A 377 7.13 14.49 3.86
N ALA A 378 7.86 13.44 3.48
CA ALA A 378 8.17 12.30 4.36
C ALA A 378 9.67 12.20 4.63
N GLN A 379 10.04 11.98 5.90
CA GLN A 379 11.39 11.58 6.29
C GLN A 379 11.67 10.13 5.87
N ARG A 380 12.96 9.82 5.67
CA ARG A 380 13.41 8.47 5.29
C ARG A 380 13.08 7.45 6.39
N SER A 381 12.49 6.33 6.00
CA SER A 381 12.13 5.23 6.91
C SER A 381 13.28 4.24 7.18
N ILE A 382 14.41 4.36 6.48
CA ILE A 382 15.59 3.50 6.59
C ILE A 382 16.84 4.40 6.69
N ASP A 383 17.89 3.91 7.34
CA ASP A 383 19.18 4.60 7.41
C ASP A 383 19.94 4.53 6.08
N GLU A 384 20.65 5.61 5.75
CA GLU A 384 21.35 5.73 4.46
C GLU A 384 22.47 4.69 4.31
N ALA A 385 23.17 4.38 5.40
CA ALA A 385 24.25 3.38 5.39
C ALA A 385 23.76 1.94 5.16
N THR A 386 22.47 1.67 5.37
CA THR A 386 21.85 0.35 5.21
C THR A 386 20.77 0.34 4.13
N ALA A 387 20.67 1.44 3.36
CA ALA A 387 19.75 1.58 2.26
C ALA A 387 20.05 0.56 1.16
N GLU A 388 19.01 -0.13 0.70
CA GLU A 388 19.11 -1.09 -0.38
C GLU A 388 17.96 -0.86 -1.39
N PRO A 389 18.15 -1.25 -2.66
CA PRO A 389 17.26 -0.85 -3.74
C PRO A 389 15.85 -1.50 -3.66
N LEU A 390 15.69 -2.66 -3.02
CA LEU A 390 14.40 -3.37 -2.95
C LEU A 390 13.42 -2.72 -1.99
N LEU A 391 13.82 -2.28 -0.81
CA LEU A 391 12.95 -1.58 0.15
C LEU A 391 12.89 -0.07 -0.09
N GLY A 392 13.81 0.47 -0.89
CA GLY A 392 13.82 1.88 -1.28
C GLY A 392 14.43 2.76 -0.21
N GLY A 393 15.77 2.83 -0.18
CA GLY A 393 16.46 3.96 0.41
C GLY A 393 16.82 4.97 -0.70
N PRO A 394 16.48 6.26 -0.59
CA PRO A 394 16.94 7.24 -1.56
C PRO A 394 18.46 7.35 -1.62
N ALA A 395 18.95 7.68 -2.82
CA ALA A 395 20.35 7.73 -3.23
C ALA A 395 21.20 8.74 -2.43
N PRO A 396 22.54 8.56 -2.45
CA PRO A 396 23.48 9.32 -1.63
C PRO A 396 23.77 10.67 -2.27
N ARG A 397 23.20 11.73 -1.71
CA ARG A 397 23.70 13.11 -1.81
C ARG A 397 23.06 13.94 -0.70
N PRO A 398 23.82 14.86 -0.06
CA PRO A 398 23.32 15.69 1.03
C PRO A 398 22.31 16.69 0.45
N SER A 399 21.03 16.35 0.54
CA SER A 399 19.95 17.30 0.36
C SER A 399 18.74 16.82 1.15
N PRO A 400 17.95 17.74 1.72
CA PRO A 400 16.72 17.40 2.42
C PRO A 400 15.74 16.80 1.40
N SER A 401 15.80 15.48 1.22
CA SER A 401 14.97 14.73 0.30
C SER A 401 13.58 14.58 0.93
N ALA A 402 12.63 15.37 0.46
CA ALA A 402 11.25 15.37 0.93
C ALA A 402 10.33 15.01 -0.24
N ARG A 403 9.20 14.34 0.04
CA ARG A 403 8.18 14.03 -0.97
C ARG A 403 7.33 15.26 -1.31
N ALA A 404 6.94 15.42 -2.56
CA ALA A 404 5.92 16.38 -2.99
C ALA A 404 5.06 15.63 -4.00
N THR A 405 3.95 15.03 -3.54
CA THR A 405 2.92 14.51 -4.44
C THR A 405 1.86 15.57 -4.61
N SER A 406 1.93 16.33 -5.70
CA SER A 406 0.81 17.13 -6.17
C SER A 406 -0.14 16.22 -6.94
N SER A 407 -1.26 15.91 -6.34
CA SER A 407 -2.40 15.27 -7.01
C SER A 407 -3.47 16.33 -7.26
N TRP A 408 -4.02 16.31 -8.48
CA TRP A 408 -5.17 17.10 -8.87
C TRP A 408 -6.30 16.15 -9.18
N ALA A 409 -7.43 16.31 -8.49
CA ALA A 409 -8.64 15.54 -8.76
C ALA A 409 -9.85 16.47 -8.71
N GLY A 410 -10.59 16.54 -9.82
CA GLY A 410 -11.91 17.15 -9.90
C GLY A 410 -12.96 16.05 -9.94
N ASN A 411 -13.92 16.06 -9.01
CA ASN A 411 -15.08 15.17 -9.06
C ASN A 411 -16.34 15.98 -9.39
N SER A 412 -17.14 15.47 -10.33
CA SER A 412 -18.55 15.84 -10.52
C SER A 412 -19.42 14.89 -9.69
N ALA A 413 -20.26 15.39 -8.79
CA ALA A 413 -21.23 14.56 -8.09
C ALA A 413 -22.43 14.23 -9.01
N SER A 414 -22.75 12.94 -9.13
CA SER A 414 -23.95 12.41 -9.78
C SER A 414 -25.23 12.86 -9.06
N ALA A 415 -26.24 13.25 -9.84
CA ALA A 415 -27.55 13.65 -9.36
C ALA A 415 -28.20 12.58 -8.45
N THR A 416 -28.55 12.96 -7.23
CA THR A 416 -29.42 12.17 -6.35
C THR A 416 -30.81 12.13 -6.97
N SER A 417 -31.21 11.00 -7.59
CA SER A 417 -32.59 10.82 -8.05
C SER A 417 -33.51 10.69 -6.83
N THR A 418 -34.16 11.79 -6.45
CA THR A 418 -35.29 11.77 -5.53
C THR A 418 -36.52 11.31 -6.32
N ALA A 419 -36.75 9.99 -6.39
CA ALA A 419 -38.02 9.46 -6.85
C ALA A 419 -39.08 9.69 -5.75
N LYS A 420 -39.62 10.91 -5.70
CA LYS A 420 -40.89 11.19 -5.01
C LYS A 420 -42.01 10.63 -5.88
N ALA A 421 -42.45 9.41 -5.59
CA ALA A 421 -43.70 8.89 -6.10
C ALA A 421 -44.86 9.71 -5.52
N LYS A 422 -45.29 10.74 -6.25
CA LYS A 422 -46.49 11.52 -5.96
C LYS A 422 -47.65 10.81 -6.65
N THR A 423 -48.31 9.89 -5.95
CA THR A 423 -49.58 9.31 -6.38
C THR A 423 -50.60 10.44 -6.53
N ARG A 424 -50.96 10.73 -7.77
CA ARG A 424 -52.02 11.67 -8.13
C ARG A 424 -53.15 10.84 -8.72
N THR A 425 -54.23 10.69 -7.96
CA THR A 425 -55.52 10.16 -8.42
C THR A 425 -56.08 11.08 -9.51
N PRO A 426 -56.77 10.50 -10.52
CA PRO A 426 -58.08 11.02 -10.84
C PRO A 426 -59.13 9.94 -11.15
N GLY A 427 -60.33 10.16 -10.60
CA GLY A 427 -61.66 10.08 -11.24
C GLY A 427 -62.03 8.92 -12.17
N ALA A 428 -63.11 8.24 -11.80
CA ALA A 428 -63.78 7.15 -12.48
C ALA A 428 -64.56 7.54 -13.77
N SER A 429 -64.73 6.58 -14.68
CA SER A 429 -66.05 6.25 -15.28
C SER A 429 -66.06 4.90 -16.02
N THR A 430 -67.02 4.05 -15.61
CA THR A 430 -67.83 3.06 -16.39
C THR A 430 -67.17 1.85 -17.10
N ALA A 431 -67.51 0.66 -16.58
CA ALA A 431 -67.43 -0.70 -17.16
C ALA A 431 -68.58 -0.94 -18.20
N PRO A 432 -68.81 -2.12 -18.86
CA PRO A 432 -68.55 -3.50 -18.39
C PRO A 432 -68.11 -4.57 -19.42
N GLY A 433 -67.64 -5.72 -18.94
CA GLY A 433 -67.47 -6.97 -19.70
C GLY A 433 -66.73 -8.05 -18.89
N ALA A 434 -67.44 -9.10 -18.49
CA ALA A 434 -67.07 -10.12 -17.51
C ALA A 434 -66.40 -11.39 -18.16
N PRO A 435 -66.24 -12.55 -17.48
CA PRO A 435 -65.04 -13.00 -16.73
C PRO A 435 -64.62 -14.45 -17.15
N PRO A 436 -64.11 -15.34 -16.27
CA PRO A 436 -62.88 -15.33 -15.46
C PRO A 436 -61.93 -16.48 -15.85
N ASP A 437 -60.69 -16.47 -15.39
CA ASP A 437 -60.08 -17.76 -15.02
C ASP A 437 -59.04 -17.67 -13.90
N SER A 438 -58.98 -18.78 -13.18
CA SER A 438 -58.57 -18.96 -11.78
C SER A 438 -57.07 -19.20 -11.58
N GLY A 439 -56.54 -18.81 -10.41
CA GLY A 439 -55.17 -19.16 -10.00
C GLY A 439 -54.75 -18.56 -8.65
N ARG A 440 -54.96 -19.32 -7.58
CA ARG A 440 -54.72 -18.97 -6.17
C ARG A 440 -53.33 -19.45 -5.71
N ALA A 441 -52.75 -18.70 -4.76
CA ALA A 441 -51.69 -19.07 -3.80
C ALA A 441 -50.25 -19.20 -4.38
N SER A 442 -49.15 -18.92 -3.67
CA SER A 442 -48.90 -18.75 -2.24
C SER A 442 -47.63 -17.90 -2.01
N ARG A 443 -47.55 -17.28 -0.82
CA ARG A 443 -46.32 -16.73 -0.25
C ARG A 443 -45.39 -17.87 0.14
N ALA A 444 -44.09 -17.78 -0.19
CA ALA A 444 -43.03 -18.38 0.61
C ALA A 444 -41.67 -17.69 0.37
N SER A 445 -40.99 -17.47 1.48
CA SER A 445 -39.63 -17.00 1.75
C SER A 445 -38.49 -17.78 1.08
N ALA A 446 -37.37 -17.10 0.79
CA ALA A 446 -35.97 -17.54 0.97
C ALA A 446 -35.01 -16.47 0.39
N TRP A 447 -34.32 -15.63 1.15
CA TRP A 447 -32.99 -15.89 1.72
C TRP A 447 -32.18 -16.96 0.97
N LYS A 448 -31.49 -16.56 -0.12
CA LYS A 448 -30.24 -17.15 -0.65
C LYS A 448 -29.81 -16.40 -1.91
N ALA A 449 -28.87 -15.46 -1.80
CA ALA A 449 -28.08 -14.97 -2.94
C ALA A 449 -26.88 -14.10 -2.50
N TRP A 450 -26.01 -14.60 -1.62
CA TRP A 450 -24.67 -14.03 -1.39
C TRP A 450 -23.68 -15.17 -1.43
N GLY A 451 -23.04 -15.36 -2.58
CA GLY A 451 -22.01 -16.38 -2.76
C GLY A 451 -21.72 -16.57 -4.23
N THR A 452 -20.75 -15.80 -4.76
CA THR A 452 -19.79 -16.15 -5.83
C THR A 452 -19.21 -14.88 -6.47
N TRP A 453 -18.20 -14.26 -5.86
CA TRP A 453 -17.26 -13.37 -6.58
C TRP A 453 -15.83 -13.69 -6.12
N TRP A 454 -15.29 -14.77 -6.66
CA TRP A 454 -13.85 -15.06 -6.70
C TRP A 454 -13.55 -15.74 -8.04
N PRO A 455 -12.72 -15.10 -8.88
CA PRO A 455 -11.92 -15.87 -9.83
C PRO A 455 -10.46 -15.45 -9.79
N TRP A 456 -9.46 -16.30 -10.03
CA TRP A 456 -9.31 -17.75 -10.16
C TRP A 456 -7.82 -18.00 -9.96
N ALA A 457 -7.47 -19.14 -9.37
CA ALA A 457 -6.15 -19.76 -9.49
C ALA A 457 -6.33 -20.98 -10.39
N THR A 458 -5.61 -21.05 -11.50
CA THR A 458 -5.28 -22.25 -12.31
C THR A 458 -4.11 -21.81 -13.21
N LYS A 459 -3.03 -22.55 -13.44
CA LYS A 459 -2.59 -23.92 -13.14
C LYS A 459 -1.11 -23.86 -12.77
#